data_AF-A0A7S9X700-F1
#
_entry.id   AF-A0A7S9X700-F1
#
_cell.length_a   1.000
_cell.length_b   1.000
_cell.length_c   1.000
_cell.angle_alpha   90.00
_cell.angle_beta   90.00
_cell.angle_gamma   90.00
#
_symmetry.space_group_name_H-M   'P 1'
#
loop_
_entity.id
_entity.type
_entity.pdbx_description
1 polymer ?
#
loop_
_entity_poly.entity_id
_entity_poly.type
_entity_poly.pdbx_seq_one_letter_code
_entity_poly.pdbx_strand_id
1 'polypeptide(L)'
;MKISFECDCILLQKTLLLFCGNLAAHHKDCDFVVSDREIATKKPLFIIGKNAHLSHPFTRATLLDTLEEFYSATQISKAKEPDQIANEKSLEQKVSNLIDKFKADLLEILRANQ
;
A
#
# COMPACT_ATOMS: atom_id res chain seq x y z
N MET A 1 -0.60 -2.35 1.51
CA MET A 1 -1.44 -2.08 0.34
C MET A 1 -2.49 -3.18 0.18
N LYS A 2 -3.74 -2.86 0.43
CA LYS A 2 -4.93 -3.70 0.19
C LYS A 2 -5.75 -3.10 -0.95
N ILE A 3 -6.09 -3.88 -1.95
CA ILE A 3 -6.70 -3.39 -3.20
C ILE A 3 -8.04 -4.07 -3.42
N SER A 4 -9.06 -3.30 -3.78
CA SER A 4 -10.30 -3.85 -4.32
C SER A 4 -10.34 -3.68 -5.83
N PHE A 5 -10.74 -4.71 -6.57
CA PHE A 5 -10.80 -4.68 -8.03
C PHE A 5 -12.24 -4.66 -8.51
N GLU A 6 -12.62 -3.57 -9.19
CA GLU A 6 -13.94 -3.34 -9.76
C GLU A 6 -13.80 -2.89 -11.22
N CYS A 7 -13.46 -3.83 -12.10
CA CYS A 7 -13.40 -3.58 -13.53
C CYS A 7 -14.70 -4.02 -14.21
N ASP A 8 -15.11 -3.32 -15.27
CA ASP A 8 -16.17 -3.76 -16.17
C ASP A 8 -15.68 -4.91 -17.06
N CYS A 9 -14.41 -4.86 -17.46
CA CYS A 9 -13.75 -5.95 -18.16
C CYS A 9 -13.42 -7.11 -17.21
N ILE A 10 -14.21 -8.19 -17.32
CA ILE A 10 -14.04 -9.42 -16.52
C ILE A 10 -12.63 -10.03 -16.70
N LEU A 11 -12.10 -10.03 -17.92
CA LEU A 11 -10.78 -10.56 -18.21
C LEU A 11 -9.70 -9.79 -17.44
N LEU A 12 -9.75 -8.46 -17.51
CA LEU A 12 -8.83 -7.60 -16.77
C LEU A 12 -8.94 -7.86 -15.27
N GLN A 13 -10.15 -7.91 -14.72
CA GLN A 13 -10.35 -8.19 -13.30
C GLN A 13 -9.75 -9.54 -12.87
N LYS A 14 -9.97 -10.60 -13.65
CA LYS A 14 -9.40 -11.93 -13.38
C LYS A 14 -7.88 -11.92 -13.47
N THR A 15 -7.32 -11.23 -14.46
CA THR A 15 -5.88 -11.06 -14.63
C THR A 15 -5.27 -10.30 -13.44
N LEU A 16 -5.89 -9.22 -12.99
CA LEU A 16 -5.45 -8.46 -11.81
C LEU A 16 -5.51 -9.31 -10.54
N LEU A 17 -6.59 -10.06 -10.33
CA LEU A 17 -6.70 -11.00 -9.22
C LEU A 17 -5.64 -12.10 -9.28
N LEU A 18 -5.27 -12.58 -10.46
CA LEU A 18 -4.21 -13.57 -10.63
C LEU A 18 -2.83 -12.99 -10.27
N PHE A 19 -2.54 -11.76 -10.69
CA PHE A 19 -1.23 -11.13 -10.45
C PHE A 19 -1.08 -10.51 -9.05
N CYS A 20 -2.17 -10.05 -8.45
CA CYS A 20 -2.21 -9.29 -7.21
C CYS A 20 -3.09 -9.96 -6.13
N GLY A 21 -3.34 -11.27 -6.23
CA GLY A 21 -4.26 -11.98 -5.33
C GLY A 21 -3.88 -11.90 -3.84
N ASN A 22 -2.59 -11.77 -3.54
CA ASN A 22 -2.08 -11.54 -2.18
C ASN A 22 -2.41 -10.14 -1.62
N LEU A 23 -2.70 -9.17 -2.48
CA LEU A 23 -3.04 -7.79 -2.15
C LEU A 23 -4.54 -7.53 -2.26
N ALA A 24 -5.30 -8.46 -2.85
CA ALA A 24 -6.73 -8.35 -3.04
C ALA A 24 -7.49 -8.38 -1.70
N ALA A 25 -8.39 -7.42 -1.51
CA ALA A 25 -9.20 -7.28 -0.31
C ALA A 25 -10.64 -6.91 -0.66
N HIS A 26 -11.55 -7.14 0.29
CA HIS A 26 -12.92 -6.70 0.18
C HIS A 26 -12.99 -5.17 0.13
N HIS A 27 -14.00 -4.61 -0.57
CA HIS A 27 -14.16 -3.17 -0.76
C HIS A 27 -14.20 -2.38 0.57
N LYS A 28 -14.64 -3.01 1.67
CA LYS A 28 -14.66 -2.41 3.01
C LYS A 28 -13.26 -2.21 3.59
N ASP A 29 -12.35 -3.14 3.36
CA ASP A 29 -11.03 -3.22 4.00
C ASP A 29 -9.87 -2.80 3.09
N CYS A 30 -10.17 -2.39 1.85
CA CYS A 30 -9.14 -1.91 0.92
C CYS A 30 -8.66 -0.48 1.22
N ASP A 31 -7.44 -0.17 0.81
CA ASP A 31 -6.88 1.18 0.88
C ASP A 31 -7.37 2.06 -0.29
N PHE A 32 -7.51 1.45 -1.47
CA PHE A 32 -8.02 2.08 -2.69
C PHE A 32 -8.68 1.04 -3.61
N VAL A 33 -9.36 1.53 -4.66
CA VAL A 33 -10.07 0.71 -5.63
C VAL A 33 -9.39 0.83 -6.99
N VAL A 34 -9.22 -0.29 -7.70
CA VAL A 34 -8.73 -0.34 -9.08
C VAL A 34 -9.90 -0.63 -10.01
N SER A 35 -10.06 0.19 -11.05
CA SER A 35 -11.12 0.05 -12.06
C SER A 35 -10.59 0.40 -13.44
N ASP A 36 -11.30 -0.04 -14.49
CA ASP A 36 -11.09 0.39 -15.88
C ASP A 36 -12.02 1.53 -16.31
N ARG A 37 -12.86 2.02 -15.38
CA ARG A 37 -13.77 3.14 -15.59
C ARG A 37 -13.81 4.05 -14.37
N GLU A 38 -14.38 5.22 -14.54
CA GLU A 38 -14.72 6.07 -13.41
C GLU A 38 -15.90 5.48 -12.63
N ILE A 39 -15.72 5.31 -11.33
CA ILE A 39 -16.74 4.83 -10.41
C ILE A 39 -16.87 5.81 -9.23
N ALA A 40 -18.10 6.00 -8.76
CA ALA A 40 -18.37 6.80 -7.58
C ALA A 40 -17.97 6.01 -6.32
N THR A 41 -16.77 6.27 -5.81
CA THR A 41 -16.25 5.66 -4.58
C THR A 41 -15.79 6.73 -3.60
N LYS A 42 -15.91 6.44 -2.30
CA LYS A 42 -15.37 7.29 -1.22
C LYS A 42 -13.86 7.10 -1.01
N LYS A 43 -13.30 6.04 -1.58
CA LYS A 43 -11.89 5.69 -1.48
C LYS A 43 -11.14 6.19 -2.73
N PRO A 44 -9.81 6.34 -2.67
CA PRO A 44 -9.02 6.66 -3.84
C PRO A 44 -9.29 5.66 -4.97
N LEU A 45 -9.40 6.17 -6.19
CA LEU A 45 -9.66 5.38 -7.39
C LEU A 45 -8.43 5.37 -8.29
N PHE A 46 -7.95 4.18 -8.62
CA PHE A 46 -6.92 3.93 -9.60
C PHE A 46 -7.56 3.43 -10.89
N ILE A 47 -7.33 4.14 -12.00
CA ILE A 47 -7.96 3.87 -13.28
C ILE A 47 -6.96 3.26 -14.26
N ILE A 48 -7.35 2.17 -14.91
CA ILE A 48 -6.60 1.50 -15.99
C ILE A 48 -7.32 1.75 -17.31
N GLY A 49 -6.73 2.51 -18.24
CA GLY A 49 -7.44 2.93 -19.44
C GLY A 49 -6.65 3.88 -20.33
N LYS A 50 -7.31 4.52 -21.30
CA LYS A 50 -6.68 5.58 -22.10
C LYS A 50 -6.68 6.87 -21.28
N ASN A 51 -5.50 7.51 -21.15
CA ASN A 51 -5.29 8.72 -20.32
C ASN A 51 -5.61 8.52 -18.83
N ALA A 52 -5.21 7.37 -18.28
CA ALA A 52 -5.43 7.00 -16.89
C ALA A 52 -4.11 6.84 -16.12
N HIS A 53 -4.18 6.41 -14.86
CA HIS A 53 -3.00 6.12 -14.03
C HIS A 53 -2.12 5.04 -14.64
N LEU A 54 -2.74 4.06 -15.32
CA LEU A 54 -2.05 3.04 -16.09
C LEU A 54 -2.68 2.90 -17.47
N SER A 55 -1.89 3.11 -18.51
CA SER A 55 -2.33 2.95 -19.89
C SER A 55 -1.98 1.59 -20.47
N HIS A 56 -2.82 1.09 -21.38
CA HIS A 56 -2.52 -0.10 -22.17
C HIS A 56 -1.55 0.21 -23.32
N PRO A 57 -0.68 -0.74 -23.71
CA PRO A 57 -0.37 -2.00 -23.01
C PRO A 57 0.57 -1.75 -21.82
N PHE A 58 0.48 -2.59 -20.80
CA PHE A 58 1.37 -2.54 -19.63
C PHE A 58 1.92 -3.94 -19.30
N THR A 59 3.06 -3.96 -18.63
CA THR A 59 3.66 -5.19 -18.10
C THR A 59 3.25 -5.41 -16.64
N ARG A 60 3.46 -6.63 -16.13
CA ARG A 60 3.24 -6.92 -14.70
C ARG A 60 4.09 -6.04 -13.79
N ALA A 61 5.34 -5.77 -14.15
CA ALA A 61 6.23 -4.92 -13.36
C ALA A 61 5.67 -3.49 -13.30
N THR A 62 5.34 -2.92 -14.46
CA THR A 62 4.73 -1.58 -14.55
C THR A 62 3.44 -1.46 -13.76
N LEU A 63 2.59 -2.51 -13.76
CA LEU A 63 1.38 -2.54 -12.93
C LEU A 63 1.72 -2.45 -11.44
N LEU A 64 2.68 -3.23 -10.95
CA LEU A 64 3.04 -3.24 -9.53
C LEU A 64 3.68 -1.92 -9.09
N ASP A 65 4.61 -1.40 -9.89
CA ASP A 65 5.30 -0.13 -9.60
C ASP A 65 4.30 1.04 -9.53
N THR A 66 3.38 1.12 -10.50
CA THR A 66 2.36 2.20 -10.52
C THR A 66 1.34 2.07 -9.39
N LEU A 67 1.00 0.85 -8.96
CA LEU A 67 0.14 0.63 -7.78
C LEU A 67 0.83 1.09 -6.49
N GLU A 68 2.13 0.80 -6.34
CA GLU A 68 2.91 1.19 -5.17
C GLU A 68 3.17 2.70 -5.12
N GLU A 69 3.46 3.33 -6.25
CA GLU A 69 3.57 4.78 -6.39
C GLU A 69 2.25 5.47 -6.02
N PHE A 70 1.13 4.97 -6.56
CA PHE A 70 -0.19 5.49 -6.23
C PHE A 70 -0.51 5.34 -4.74
N TYR A 71 -0.24 4.17 -4.15
CA TYR A 71 -0.44 3.95 -2.72
C TYR A 71 0.36 4.95 -1.89
N SER A 72 1.65 5.14 -2.20
CA SER A 72 2.52 6.08 -1.50
C SER A 72 2.01 7.52 -1.60
N ALA A 73 1.60 7.97 -2.79
CA ALA A 73 1.02 9.29 -3.00
C ALA A 73 -0.29 9.50 -2.21
N THR A 74 -1.14 8.47 -2.15
CA THR A 74 -2.39 8.54 -1.36
C THR A 74 -2.15 8.55 0.15
N GLN A 75 -1.11 7.87 0.65
CA GLN A 75 -0.72 7.91 2.07
C GLN A 75 -0.19 9.29 2.46
N ILE A 76 0.69 9.90 1.63
CA ILE A 76 1.18 11.27 1.87
C ILE A 76 0.02 12.28 1.86
N SER A 77 -0.95 12.10 0.96
CA SER A 77 -2.13 12.96 0.89
C SER A 77 -3.05 12.80 2.10
N LYS A 78 -3.21 11.56 2.61
CA LYS A 78 -3.92 11.28 3.87
C LYS A 78 -3.19 11.77 5.10
N ALA A 79 -1.85 11.79 5.10
CA ALA A 79 -1.04 12.31 6.20
C ALA A 79 -1.15 13.83 6.38
N LYS A 80 -1.79 14.55 5.44
CA LYS A 80 -2.17 15.97 5.64
C LYS A 80 -3.45 16.13 6.46
N GLU A 81 -4.18 15.05 6.75
CA GLU A 81 -5.23 15.03 7.77
C GLU A 81 -4.61 14.60 9.12
N PRO A 82 -4.90 15.31 10.23
CA PRO A 82 -4.10 15.26 11.46
C PRO A 82 -4.05 13.91 12.20
N ASP A 83 -4.91 12.94 11.85
CA ASP A 83 -5.02 11.68 12.59
C ASP A 83 -4.01 10.59 12.18
N GLN A 84 -3.35 10.69 11.02
CA GLN A 84 -2.47 9.61 10.51
C GLN A 84 -0.97 9.84 10.77
N ILE A 85 -0.55 11.10 10.98
CA ILE A 85 0.84 11.44 11.37
C ILE A 85 1.23 10.77 12.69
N ALA A 86 0.27 10.51 13.58
CA ALA A 86 0.52 9.83 14.84
C ALA A 86 0.96 8.37 14.63
N ASN A 87 0.48 7.68 13.59
CA ASN A 87 0.68 6.24 13.45
C ASN A 87 2.00 5.90 12.75
N GLU A 88 2.44 6.72 11.78
CA GLU A 88 3.74 6.54 11.10
C GLU A 88 4.91 6.92 12.03
N LYS A 89 4.80 8.06 12.73
CA LYS A 89 5.74 8.40 13.83
C LYS A 89 5.74 7.33 14.92
N SER A 90 4.58 6.74 15.24
CA SER A 90 4.50 5.65 16.22
C SER A 90 5.24 4.40 15.74
N LEU A 91 5.23 4.08 14.44
CA LEU A 91 5.95 2.92 13.91
C LEU A 91 7.46 3.16 13.91
N GLU A 92 7.92 4.31 13.43
CA GLU A 92 9.34 4.68 13.46
C GLU A 92 9.89 4.71 14.90
N GLN A 93 9.12 5.28 15.84
CA GLN A 93 9.47 5.27 17.26
C GLN A 93 9.51 3.86 17.85
N LYS A 94 8.57 2.98 17.48
CA LYS A 94 8.59 1.57 17.93
C LYS A 94 9.82 0.83 17.42
N VAL A 95 10.20 1.05 16.16
CA VAL A 95 11.41 0.47 15.58
C VAL A 95 12.66 0.98 16.29
N SER A 96 12.77 2.29 16.51
CA SER A 96 13.90 2.88 17.25
C SER A 96 14.01 2.32 18.66
N ASN A 97 12.91 2.28 19.40
CA ASN A 97 12.88 1.76 20.77
C ASN A 97 13.30 0.29 20.85
N LEU A 98 12.91 -0.52 19.85
CA LEU A 98 13.28 -1.93 19.80
C LEU A 98 14.79 -2.11 19.55
N ILE A 99 15.37 -1.28 18.68
CA ILE A 99 16.81 -1.29 18.40
C ILE A 99 17.60 -0.84 19.63
N ASP A 100 17.17 0.21 20.31
CA ASP A 100 17.85 0.70 21.51
C ASP A 100 17.78 -0.31 22.66
N LYS A 101 16.64 -0.99 22.82
CA LYS A 101 16.51 -2.09 23.78
C LYS A 101 17.44 -3.26 23.45
N PHE A 102 17.50 -3.66 22.18
CA PHE A 102 18.42 -4.71 21.74
C PHE A 102 19.89 -4.35 21.99
N LYS A 103 20.28 -3.10 21.74
CA LYS A 103 21.64 -2.61 22.07
C LYS A 103 21.93 -2.67 23.56
N ALA A 104 20.97 -2.27 24.40
CA ALA A 104 21.12 -2.31 25.85
C ALA A 104 21.29 -3.75 26.36
N ASP A 105 20.44 -4.66 25.91
CA ASP A 105 20.50 -6.09 26.28
C ASP A 105 21.85 -6.71 25.87
N LEU A 106 22.36 -6.39 24.67
CA LEU A 106 23.69 -6.84 24.21
C LEU A 106 24.84 -6.30 25.08
N LEU A 107 24.76 -5.04 25.52
CA LEU A 107 25.78 -4.47 26.41
C LEU A 107 25.74 -5.10 27.80
N GLU A 108 24.56 -5.48 28.29
CA GLU A 108 24.38 -6.11 29.60
C GLU A 108 24.94 -7.54 29.62
N ILE A 109 24.41 -8.42 28.75
CA ILE A 109 25.19 -9.25 27.83
C ILE A 109 26.70 -9.41 28.10
N LEU A 110 27.41 -8.54 27.40
CA LEU A 110 28.87 -8.50 27.32
C LEU A 110 29.50 -8.08 28.66
N ARG A 111 28.85 -7.22 29.45
CA ARG A 111 29.34 -6.81 30.78
C ARG A 111 29.23 -7.92 31.82
N ALA A 112 28.21 -8.78 31.71
CA ALA A 112 28.02 -9.91 32.63
C ALA A 112 28.98 -11.09 32.34
N ASN A 113 29.61 -11.11 31.16
CA ASN A 113 30.57 -12.13 30.74
C ASN A 113 32.02 -11.61 30.64
N GLN A 114 32.30 -10.42 31.19
CA GLN A 114 33.65 -9.92 31.49
C GLN A 114 34.01 -10.21 32.94
#